data_AF-A0AAU9X0L9-F1
#
_entry.id   AF-A0AAU9X0L9-F1
#
_cell.length_a   1.000
_cell.length_b   1.000
_cell.length_c   1.000
_cell.angle_alpha   90.00
_cell.angle_beta   90.00
_cell.angle_gamma   90.00
#
_symmetry.space_group_name_H-M   'P 1'
#
loop_
_entity.id
_entity.type
_entity.pdbx_description
1 polymer ?
#
loop_
_entity_poly.entity_id
_entity_poly.type
_entity_poly.pdbx_seq_one_letter_code
_entity_poly.pdbx_strand_id
1 'polypeptide(L)'
;MKKRSEHLVFTLKKQNKYHEKLSIEKSGLIVNTLWPFLRAGPDGIRICACCQKMLIEVKSVSAKRNLPPHFAVEENLMLVDGKYETKKEPKWKYQIQGLRVIIK
;
A
#
# COMPACT_ATOMS: atom_id res chain seq x y z
N MET A 1 9.60 0.34 13.14
CA MET A 1 9.95 1.02 11.87
C MET A 1 10.80 0.17 10.92
N LYS A 2 11.86 -0.53 11.36
CA LYS A 2 12.74 -1.36 10.47
C LYS A 2 12.00 -2.39 9.58
N LYS A 3 11.02 -3.12 10.12
CA LYS A 3 10.28 -4.15 9.36
C LYS A 3 9.51 -3.61 8.14
N ARG A 4 8.94 -2.40 8.20
CA ARG A 4 8.16 -1.84 7.07
C ARG A 4 9.06 -1.52 5.88
N SER A 5 10.26 -0.96 6.11
CA SER A 5 11.22 -0.71 5.05
C SER A 5 11.72 -2.00 4.37
N GLU A 6 11.86 -3.08 5.11
CA GLU A 6 12.27 -4.38 4.54
C GLU A 6 11.20 -4.95 3.60
N HIS A 7 9.92 -4.83 3.96
CA HIS A 7 8.81 -5.27 3.10
C HIS A 7 8.72 -4.46 1.80
N LEU A 8 9.01 -3.16 1.81
CA LEU A 8 9.07 -2.35 0.58
C LEU A 8 10.21 -2.79 -0.34
N VAL A 9 11.40 -3.04 0.22
CA VAL A 9 12.55 -3.54 -0.55
C VAL A 9 12.25 -4.90 -1.16
N PHE A 10 11.56 -5.78 -0.44
CA PHE A 10 11.14 -7.07 -0.97
C PHE A 10 10.16 -6.94 -2.15
N THR A 11 9.19 -6.03 -2.04
CA THR A 11 8.24 -5.70 -3.13
C THR A 11 8.98 -5.22 -4.38
N LEU A 12 9.95 -4.31 -4.22
CA LEU A 12 10.81 -3.86 -5.32
C LEU A 12 11.48 -5.03 -6.03
N LYS A 13 12.18 -5.89 -5.28
CA LYS A 13 12.91 -7.03 -5.85
C LYS A 13 12.01 -7.96 -6.67
N LYS A 14 10.79 -8.24 -6.18
CA LYS A 14 9.84 -9.10 -6.91
C LYS A 14 9.31 -8.47 -8.19
N GLN A 15 9.11 -7.16 -8.18
CA GLN A 15 8.48 -6.42 -9.27
C GLN A 15 9.48 -5.87 -10.31
N ASN A 16 10.76 -5.79 -9.97
CA ASN A 16 11.78 -5.16 -10.82
C ASN A 16 11.91 -5.79 -12.23
N LYS A 17 11.63 -7.09 -12.35
CA LYS A 17 11.64 -7.80 -13.64
C LYS A 17 10.47 -7.45 -14.58
N TYR A 18 9.44 -6.76 -14.07
CA TYR A 18 8.22 -6.43 -14.80
C TYR A 18 8.07 -4.93 -15.06
N HIS A 19 8.97 -4.09 -14.54
CA HIS A 19 8.84 -2.64 -14.60
C HIS A 19 10.17 -1.95 -14.91
N GLU A 20 10.10 -0.91 -15.74
CA GLU A 20 11.25 -0.10 -16.13
C GLU A 20 11.53 1.00 -15.11
N LYS A 21 12.80 1.16 -14.73
CA LYS A 21 13.25 2.19 -13.78
C LYS A 21 12.41 2.21 -12.49
N LEU A 22 12.10 1.03 -11.97
CA LEU A 22 11.25 0.85 -10.80
C LEU A 22 11.95 1.38 -9.53
N SER A 23 11.24 2.20 -8.78
CA SER A 23 11.65 2.69 -7.46
C SER A 23 10.45 2.78 -6.51
N ILE A 24 10.72 2.79 -5.21
CA ILE A 24 9.74 3.14 -4.18
C ILE A 24 10.28 4.35 -3.45
N GLU A 25 9.54 5.44 -3.52
CA GLU A 25 9.78 6.61 -2.68
C GLU A 25 9.11 6.39 -1.33
N LYS A 26 9.87 6.58 -0.25
CA LYS A 26 9.27 6.69 1.08
C LYS A 26 8.55 8.02 1.15
N SER A 27 7.32 7.98 1.64
CA SER A 27 6.59 9.22 1.88
C SER A 27 6.54 9.53 3.37
N GLY A 28 6.71 10.81 3.70
CA GLY A 28 6.34 11.34 5.01
C GLY A 28 4.84 11.63 5.07
N LEU A 29 4.44 12.61 5.87
CA LEU A 29 3.08 13.11 5.84
C LEU A 29 2.87 13.96 4.57
N ILE A 30 2.00 13.52 3.68
CA ILE A 30 1.61 14.29 2.49
C ILE A 30 0.35 15.08 2.81
N VAL A 31 0.34 16.34 2.40
CA VAL A 31 -0.78 17.27 2.56
C VAL A 31 -1.45 17.47 1.22
N ASN A 32 -2.78 17.33 1.18
CA ASN A 32 -3.53 17.66 -0.03
C ASN A 32 -3.54 19.19 -0.22
N THR A 33 -3.12 19.66 -1.40
CA THR A 33 -3.00 21.10 -1.69
C THR A 33 -4.34 21.81 -1.84
N LEU A 34 -5.40 21.11 -2.24
CA LEU A 34 -6.76 21.66 -2.37
C LEU A 34 -7.51 21.63 -1.04
N TRP A 35 -7.25 20.61 -0.21
CA TRP A 35 -7.86 20.44 1.11
C TRP A 35 -6.78 20.22 2.18
N PRO A 36 -6.13 21.28 2.68
CA PRO A 36 -4.97 21.16 3.57
C PRO A 36 -5.23 20.42 4.90
N PHE A 37 -6.49 20.29 5.30
CA PHE A 37 -6.89 19.48 6.45
C PHE A 37 -6.84 17.97 6.18
N LEU A 38 -6.80 17.55 4.90
CA LEU A 38 -6.59 16.15 4.50
C LEU A 38 -5.10 15.86 4.37
N ARG A 39 -4.64 14.87 5.15
CA ARG A 39 -3.24 14.44 5.18
C ARG A 39 -3.15 12.94 5.38
N ALA A 40 -2.12 12.33 4.81
CA ALA A 40 -1.85 10.91 4.98
C ALA A 40 -0.39 10.61 4.67
N GLY A 41 0.15 9.57 5.30
CA GLY A 41 1.49 9.07 5.04
C GLY A 41 1.42 7.63 4.56
N PRO A 42 1.39 7.37 3.25
CA PRO A 42 1.54 6.01 2.75
C PRO A 42 2.90 5.45 3.16
N ASP A 43 2.97 4.13 3.35
CA ASP A 43 4.24 3.47 3.63
C ASP A 43 5.22 3.61 2.45
N GLY A 44 4.74 3.69 1.21
CA GLY A 44 5.55 4.04 0.05
C GLY A 44 4.76 4.40 -1.21
N ILE A 45 5.44 4.97 -2.19
CA ILE A 45 4.92 5.29 -3.52
C ILE A 45 5.79 4.58 -4.55
N ARG A 46 5.20 3.65 -5.30
CA ARG A 46 5.86 2.98 -6.43
C ARG A 46 5.87 3.91 -7.63
N ILE A 47 7.06 4.09 -8.20
CA ILE A 47 7.28 4.89 -9.42
C ILE A 47 8.03 4.01 -10.42
N CYS A 48 7.55 3.97 -11.65
CA CYS A 48 8.25 3.35 -12.77
C CYS A 48 7.95 4.11 -14.05
N ALA A 49 8.80 3.99 -15.06
CA ALA A 49 8.63 4.71 -16.33
C ALA A 49 7.43 4.19 -17.15
N CYS A 50 7.06 2.92 -16.96
CA CYS A 50 6.05 2.23 -17.76
C CYS A 50 4.63 2.23 -17.17
N CYS A 51 4.41 2.72 -15.94
CA CYS A 51 3.09 2.71 -15.31
C CYS A 51 2.81 3.99 -14.54
N GLN A 52 1.54 4.20 -14.23
CA GLN A 52 1.13 5.22 -13.26
C GLN A 52 1.69 4.93 -11.87
N LYS A 53 1.85 6.01 -11.09
CA LYS A 53 2.24 5.94 -9.68
C LYS A 53 1.26 5.06 -8.92
N MET A 54 1.78 4.26 -8.00
CA MET A 54 0.94 3.38 -7.20
C MET A 54 1.28 3.51 -5.71
N LEU A 55 0.23 3.63 -4.90
CA LEU A 55 0.33 3.64 -3.45
C LEU A 55 0.72 2.26 -2.92
N ILE A 56 1.58 2.25 -1.90
CA ILE A 56 1.90 1.05 -1.13
C ILE A 56 1.57 1.32 0.34
N GLU A 57 0.69 0.47 0.88
CA GLU A 57 0.34 0.43 2.30
C GLU A 57 0.61 -0.99 2.81
N VAL A 58 1.52 -1.11 3.78
CA VAL A 58 1.96 -2.39 4.36
C VAL A 58 1.21 -2.65 5.66
N LYS A 59 0.42 -3.72 5.67
CA LYS A 59 -0.28 -4.17 6.88
C LYS A 59 0.44 -5.35 7.52
N SER A 60 0.75 -5.21 8.81
CA SER A 60 1.29 -6.28 9.64
C SER A 60 0.36 -6.50 10.83
N VAL A 61 -0.46 -7.54 10.78
CA VAL A 61 -1.45 -7.85 11.81
C VAL A 61 -0.78 -8.66 12.93
N SER A 62 -0.37 -8.00 14.01
CA SER A 62 0.40 -8.62 15.10
C SER A 62 -0.27 -9.86 15.72
N ALA A 63 -1.60 -9.80 15.90
CA ALA A 63 -2.39 -10.92 16.42
C ALA A 63 -2.38 -12.15 15.48
N LYS A 64 -2.09 -11.94 14.19
CA LYS A 64 -2.07 -12.96 13.15
C LYS A 64 -0.67 -13.20 12.57
N ARG A 65 0.38 -12.84 13.33
CA ARG A 65 1.79 -12.84 12.87
C ARG A 65 2.33 -14.20 12.41
N ASN A 66 1.76 -15.29 12.91
CA ASN A 66 2.16 -16.66 12.58
C ASN A 66 1.30 -17.27 11.46
N LEU A 67 0.29 -16.54 10.98
CA LEU A 67 -0.58 -17.00 9.90
C LEU A 67 0.02 -16.60 8.55
N PRO A 68 -0.17 -17.44 7.50
CA PRO A 68 0.11 -17.03 6.14
C PRO A 68 -0.65 -15.74 5.78
N PRO A 69 -0.08 -14.87 4.92
CA PRO A 69 -0.67 -13.56 4.62
C PRO A 69 -2.14 -13.61 4.19
N HIS A 70 -2.55 -14.61 3.39
CA HIS A 70 -3.91 -14.73 2.89
C HIS A 70 -4.94 -14.99 4.01
N PHE A 71 -4.59 -15.76 5.05
CA PHE A 71 -5.42 -15.91 6.25
C PHE A 71 -5.35 -14.66 7.14
N ALA A 72 -4.19 -14.03 7.24
CA ALA A 72 -4.01 -12.85 8.08
C ALA A 72 -4.86 -11.64 7.64
N VAL A 73 -5.18 -11.55 6.34
CA VAL A 73 -5.92 -10.43 5.75
C VAL A 73 -7.39 -10.71 5.46
N GLU A 74 -7.86 -11.95 5.66
CA GLU A 74 -9.20 -12.41 5.24
C GLU A 74 -10.35 -11.54 5.77
N GLU A 75 -10.23 -10.98 6.98
CA GLU A 75 -11.25 -10.07 7.54
C GLU A 75 -11.38 -8.75 6.77
N ASN A 76 -10.33 -8.32 6.08
CA ASN A 76 -10.24 -7.00 5.45
C ASN A 76 -10.22 -7.06 3.92
N LEU A 77 -9.69 -8.14 3.35
CA LEU A 77 -9.53 -8.35 1.92
C LEU A 77 -10.28 -9.60 1.46
N MET A 78 -10.72 -9.59 0.21
CA MET A 78 -11.32 -10.73 -0.49
C MET A 78 -10.64 -10.90 -1.85
N LEU A 79 -10.56 -12.14 -2.33
CA LEU A 79 -10.01 -12.45 -3.64
C LEU A 79 -11.17 -12.42 -4.67
N VAL A 80 -11.10 -11.53 -5.64
CA VAL A 80 -12.06 -11.37 -6.74
C VAL A 80 -11.26 -11.39 -8.04
N ASP A 81 -11.55 -12.34 -8.93
CA ASP A 81 -10.87 -12.50 -10.23
C ASP A 81 -9.33 -12.51 -10.12
N GLY A 82 -8.81 -13.20 -9.09
CA GLY A 82 -7.37 -13.30 -8.84
C GLY A 82 -6.72 -12.03 -8.26
N LYS A 83 -7.50 -11.01 -7.92
CA LYS A 83 -7.04 -9.75 -7.31
C LYS A 83 -7.61 -9.58 -5.91
N TYR A 84 -6.81 -9.04 -5.01
CA TYR A 84 -7.29 -8.69 -3.67
C TYR A 84 -8.03 -7.36 -3.70
N GLU A 85 -9.28 -7.39 -3.26
CA GLU A 85 -10.13 -6.22 -3.08
C GLU A 85 -10.48 -6.03 -1.61
N THR A 86 -10.71 -4.79 -1.20
CA THR A 86 -11.17 -4.50 0.16
C THR A 86 -12.63 -4.91 0.32
N LYS A 87 -12.97 -5.58 1.43
CA LYS A 87 -14.38 -5.81 1.80
C LYS A 87 -15.14 -4.47 1.99
N LYS A 88 -16.47 -4.48 2.04
CA LYS A 88 -17.30 -3.26 1.96
C LYS A 88 -17.15 -2.28 3.14
N GLU A 89 -16.82 -2.76 4.35
CA GLU A 89 -16.84 -1.95 5.59
C GLU A 89 -15.59 -1.94 6.50
N PRO A 90 -14.42 -2.52 6.17
CA PRO A 90 -13.29 -2.50 7.09
C PRO A 90 -12.60 -1.12 7.13
N LYS A 91 -12.03 -0.79 8.29
CA LYS A 91 -11.16 0.38 8.55
C LYS A 91 -10.10 0.61 7.45
N TRP A 92 -9.59 -0.46 6.84
CA TRP A 92 -8.58 -0.37 5.78
C TRP A 92 -9.13 0.26 4.49
N LYS A 93 -10.41 0.07 4.17
CA LYS A 93 -11.03 0.65 2.99
C LYS A 93 -11.02 2.18 3.06
N TYR A 94 -11.48 2.75 4.16
CA TYR A 94 -11.47 4.20 4.37
C TYR A 94 -10.05 4.76 4.33
N GLN A 95 -9.09 4.06 4.94
CA GLN A 95 -7.69 4.49 4.92
C GLN A 95 -7.11 4.50 3.48
N ILE A 96 -7.32 3.42 2.72
CA ILE A 96 -6.82 3.31 1.34
C ILE A 96 -7.48 4.35 0.43
N GLN A 97 -8.78 4.60 0.61
CA GLN A 97 -9.49 5.66 -0.12
C GLN A 97 -8.95 7.05 0.22
N GLY A 98 -8.72 7.35 1.50
CA GLY A 98 -8.11 8.62 1.92
C GLY A 98 -6.72 8.82 1.31
N LEU A 99 -5.88 7.78 1.28
CA LEU A 99 -4.56 7.81 0.64
C LEU A 99 -4.66 8.14 -0.86
N ARG A 100 -5.65 7.56 -1.57
CA ARG A 100 -5.91 7.83 -2.99
C ARG A 100 -6.32 9.27 -3.29
N VAL A 101 -7.04 9.92 -2.37
CA VAL A 101 -7.43 11.34 -2.56
C VAL A 101 -6.23 12.28 -2.43
N ILE A 102 -5.21 11.88 -1.66
CA ILE A 102 -4.05 12.71 -1.36
C ILE A 102 -2.95 12.60 -2.42
N ILE A 103 -2.81 11.44 -3.06
CA ILE A 103 -1.84 11.23 -4.15
C ILE A 103 -2.56 11.17 -5.50
N LYS A 104 -2.30 12.20 -6.32
CA LYS A 104 -2.69 12.28 -7.73
C LYS A 104 -1.54 11.83 -8.64
#